data_AF-A0A935ZZD7-F1
#
_entry.id   AF-A0A935ZZD7-F1
#
_cell.length_a   1.000
_cell.length_b   1.000
_cell.length_c   1.000
_cell.angle_alpha   90.00
_cell.angle_beta   90.00
_cell.angle_gamma   90.00
#
_symmetry.space_group_name_H-M   'P 1'
#
loop_
_entity.id
_entity.type
_entity.pdbx_description
1 polymer ?
#
loop_
_entity_poly.entity_id
_entity_poly.type
_entity_poly.pdbx_seq_one_letter_code
_entity_poly.pdbx_strand_id
1 'polypeptide(L)' 'MFLPFDYRRDWTIGENRSWNEQYLLQALLQFSSGYRILFGCNYAFYRFRNEIINVINHPNGHGFGGGSFYFQKT' A
#
# COMPACT_ATOMS: atom_id res chain seq x y z
N MET A 1 3.11 -1.24 2.30
CA MET A 1 2.61 -2.61 2.32
C MET A 1 2.51 -3.02 0.87
N PHE A 2 2.95 -4.21 0.51
CA PHE A 2 2.81 -4.69 -0.87
C PHE A 2 1.35 -5.01 -1.17
N LEU A 3 0.93 -4.70 -2.39
CA LEU A 3 -0.44 -4.83 -2.89
C LEU A 3 -0.49 -5.88 -4.00
N PRO A 4 -1.67 -6.44 -4.34
CA PRO A 4 -1.73 -7.56 -5.29
C PRO A 4 -1.17 -7.21 -6.68
N PHE A 5 -1.19 -5.93 -7.05
CA PHE A 5 -0.64 -5.45 -8.32
C PHE A 5 0.88 -5.40 -8.38
N ASP A 6 1.59 -5.59 -7.26
CA ASP A 6 3.06 -5.66 -7.24
C ASP A 6 3.58 -7.02 -7.73
N TYR A 7 2.67 -7.96 -7.97
CA TYR A 7 2.99 -9.32 -8.33
C TYR A 7 2.40 -9.68 -9.68
N ARG A 8 3.00 -10.68 -10.32
CA ARG A 8 2.47 -11.19 -11.57
C ARG A 8 1.09 -11.81 -11.32
N ARG A 9 0.16 -11.53 -12.22
CA ARG A 9 -1.23 -12.01 -12.13
C ARG A 9 -1.34 -13.54 -12.06
N ASP A 10 -0.46 -14.27 -12.74
CA ASP A 10 -0.42 -15.73 -12.72
C ASP A 10 -0.11 -16.28 -11.32
N TRP A 11 0.73 -15.60 -10.55
CA TRP A 11 0.99 -15.99 -9.15
C TRP A 11 -0.24 -15.80 -8.26
N THR A 12 -0.92 -14.66 -8.39
CA THR A 12 -2.07 -14.34 -7.55
C THR A 12 -3.32 -15.13 -7.93
N ILE A 13 -3.59 -15.30 -9.24
CA ILE A 13 -4.84 -15.89 -9.74
C ILE A 13 -4.65 -17.35 -10.18
N GLY A 14 -3.55 -17.66 -10.89
CA GLY A 14 -3.30 -18.99 -11.42
C GLY A 14 -2.83 -19.96 -10.33
N GLU A 15 -1.84 -19.53 -9.55
CA GLU A 15 -1.22 -20.35 -8.50
C GLU A 15 -1.83 -20.13 -7.11
N ASN A 16 -2.76 -19.16 -6.98
CA ASN A 16 -3.42 -18.82 -5.72
C ASN A 16 -2.45 -18.55 -4.55
N ARG A 17 -1.30 -17.93 -4.85
CA ARG A 17 -0.35 -17.53 -3.81
C ARG A 17 -0.98 -16.39 -3.01
N SER A 18 -1.21 -16.63 -1.72
CA SER A 18 -1.86 -15.66 -0.82
C SER A 18 -0.82 -14.78 -0.10
N TRP A 19 -1.20 -13.52 0.19
CA TRP A 19 -0.34 -12.50 0.80
C TRP A 19 -0.64 -12.27 2.29
N ASN A 20 0.19 -12.84 3.16
CA ASN A 20 -0.04 -12.81 4.60
C ASN A 20 -0.13 -11.39 5.20
N GLU A 21 0.67 -10.43 4.71
CA GLU A 21 0.72 -9.08 5.28
C GLU A 21 -0.59 -8.30 5.10
N GLN A 22 -1.20 -8.38 3.91
CA GLN A 22 -2.46 -7.70 3.63
C GLN A 22 -3.63 -8.36 4.34
N TYR A 23 -3.66 -9.70 4.41
CA TYR A 23 -4.71 -10.39 5.14
C TYR A 23 -4.64 -10.09 6.63
N LEU A 24 -3.44 -10.01 7.21
CA LEU A 24 -3.27 -9.63 8.60
C LEU A 24 -3.73 -8.18 8.85
N LEU A 25 -3.34 -7.24 7.98
CA LEU A 25 -3.80 -5.86 8.12
C LEU A 25 -5.32 -5.76 7.96
N GLN A 26 -5.89 -6.46 6.98
CA GLN A 26 -7.33 -6.52 6.79
C GLN A 26 -8.02 -7.05 8.03
N ALA A 27 -7.56 -8.18 8.58
CA ALA A 27 -8.13 -8.76 9.81
C ALA A 27 -8.03 -7.80 11.01
N LEU A 28 -6.90 -7.09 11.16
CA LEU A 28 -6.70 -6.09 12.21
C LEU A 28 -7.67 -4.90 12.11
N LEU A 29 -7.91 -4.42 10.88
CA LEU A 29 -8.75 -3.25 10.62
C LEU A 29 -10.24 -3.61 10.50
N GLN A 30 -10.55 -4.86 10.15
CA GLN A 30 -11.90 -5.31 9.90
C GLN A 30 -12.77 -5.16 11.15
N PHE A 31 -13.84 -4.37 11.01
CA PHE A 31 -14.77 -4.01 12.09
C PHE A 31 -14.13 -3.29 13.29
N SER A 32 -12.89 -2.82 13.17
CA SER A 32 -12.22 -2.07 14.23
C SER A 32 -12.53 -0.58 14.11
N SER A 33 -13.02 0.01 15.20
CA SER A 33 -13.06 1.46 15.41
C SER A 33 -11.82 1.99 16.16
N GLY A 34 -10.92 1.08 16.56
CA GLY A 34 -9.74 1.40 17.38
C GLY A 34 -8.58 2.02 16.61
N TYR A 35 -8.71 2.18 15.30
CA TYR A 35 -7.67 2.77 14.47
C TYR A 35 -8.23 3.73 13.41
N ARG A 36 -7.50 4.83 13.19
CA ARG A 36 -7.66 5.74 12.05
C ARG A 36 -6.54 5.49 11.04
N ILE A 37 -6.90 5.21 9.79
CA ILE A 37 -5.94 5.10 8.70
C ILE A 37 -5.44 6.49 8.33
N LEU A 38 -4.11 6.67 8.30
CA LEU A 38 -3.48 7.94 7.95
C LEU A 38 -2.96 7.93 6.52
N PHE A 39 -2.21 6.88 6.14
CA PHE A 39 -1.57 6.84 4.83
C PHE A 39 -1.08 5.44 4.44
N GLY A 40 -1.20 5.08 3.15
CA GLY A 40 -0.57 3.87 2.60
C GLY A 40 0.36 4.25 1.44
N CYS A 41 1.68 4.16 1.64
CA CYS A 41 2.65 4.66 0.67
C CYS A 41 2.48 4.04 -0.72
N ASN A 42 2.49 2.71 -0.78
CA ASN A 42 2.41 1.99 -2.03
C ASN A 42 1.08 2.25 -2.77
N TYR A 43 -0.03 2.25 -2.02
CA TYR A 43 -1.34 2.61 -2.57
C TYR A 43 -1.34 4.03 -3.14
N ALA A 44 -0.78 4.99 -2.39
CA ALA A 44 -0.74 6.39 -2.80
C ALA A 44 0.10 6.57 -4.07
N PHE A 45 1.27 5.92 -4.16
CA PHE A 45 2.11 6.01 -5.35
C PHE A 45 1.51 5.29 -6.56
N TYR A 46 0.83 4.16 -6.35
CA TYR A 46 0.11 3.47 -7.42
C TYR A 46 -1.04 4.32 -7.97
N ARG A 47 -1.83 4.95 -7.09
CA ARG A 47 -3.05 5.66 -7.48
C ARG A 47 -2.83 7.11 -7.88
N PHE A 48 -1.88 7.80 -7.25
CA PHE A 48 -1.63 9.25 -7.35
C PHE A 48 -0.17 9.53 -7.66
N ARG A 49 0.38 8.81 -8.65
CA ARG A 49 1.81 8.83 -8.97
C ARG A 49 2.35 10.24 -9.22
N ASN A 50 1.65 11.03 -10.02
CA ASN A 50 2.12 12.36 -10.42
C ASN A 50 2.13 13.31 -9.23
N GLU A 51 1.10 13.27 -8.40
CA GLU A 51 0.98 14.05 -7.18
C GLU A 51 2.10 13.69 -6.20
N ILE A 52 2.39 12.39 -6.04
CA ILE A 52 3.49 11.93 -5.19
C ILE A 52 4.85 12.39 -5.74
N ILE A 53 5.10 12.27 -7.05
CA ILE A 53 6.34 12.78 -7.68
C ILE A 53 6.48 14.28 -7.43
N ASN A 54 5.41 15.04 -7.64
CA ASN A 54 5.39 16.49 -7.46
C ASN A 54 5.66 16.90 -6.00
N VAL A 55 5.06 16.19 -5.02
CA VAL A 55 5.25 16.49 -3.59
C VAL A 55 6.63 16.08 -3.09
N ILE A 56 7.15 14.94 -3.55
CA ILE A 56 8.51 14.49 -3.19
C ILE A 56 9.56 15.44 -3.78
N ASN A 57 9.32 15.98 -4.98
CA ASN A 57 10.17 16.95 -5.65
C ASN A 57 11.65 16.52 -5.68
N HIS A 58 11.91 15.25 -5.99
CA HIS A 58 13.27 14.74 -6.05
C HIS A 58 14.03 15.41 -7.21
N PRO A 59 15.34 15.77 -7.05
CA PRO A 59 16.11 16.45 -8.10
C PRO A 59 16.10 15.75 -9.47
N ASN A 60 15.99 14.43 -9.47
CA ASN A 60 15.94 13.61 -10.70
C ASN A 60 14.51 13.42 -11.26
N GLY A 61 13.51 14.12 -10.72
CA GLY A 61 12.13 14.07 -11.20
C GLY A 61 11.38 12.75 -10.96
N HIS A 62 11.90 11.87 -10.09
CA HIS A 62 11.23 10.62 -9.74
C HIS A 62 10.54 10.69 -8.37
N GLY A 63 9.68 9.70 -8.10
CA GLY A 63 9.03 9.49 -6.81
C GLY A 63 9.32 8.11 -6.26
N PHE A 64 8.94 7.86 -5.00
CA PHE A 64 9.16 6.60 -4.31
C PHE A 64 7.82 5.98 -3.91
N GLY A 65 7.65 4.69 -4.21
CA GLY A 65 6.43 3.95 -3.85
C GLY A 65 6.33 3.64 -2.37
N GLY A 66 7.42 3.18 -1.76
CA GLY A 66 7.51 2.89 -0.33
C GLY A 66 6.66 1.70 0.14
N GLY A 67 7.08 1.10 1.25
CA GLY A 67 6.46 -0.09 1.84
C GLY A 67 5.69 0.17 3.13
N SER A 68 5.53 1.41 3.57
CA SER A 68 4.91 1.71 4.87
C SER A 68 3.38 1.85 4.80
N PHE A 69 2.73 1.56 5.92
CA PHE A 69 1.31 1.82 6.17
C PHE A 69 1.19 2.51 7.53
N TYR A 70 0.62 3.70 7.55
CA TYR A 70 0.50 4.57 8.71
C TYR A 70 -0.95 4.60 9.18
N PHE A 71 -1.12 4.36 10.47
CA PHE A 71 -2.40 4.37 11.16
C PHE A 71 -2.16 4.79 12.61
N GLN A 72 -3.19 5.35 13.23
CA GLN A 72 -3.14 5.87 14.59
C GLN A 72 -4.20 5.17 15.43
N LYS A 73 -3.87 4.83 16.68
CA LYS A 73 -4.86 4.32 17.64
C LYS A 73 -5.83 5.44 18.01
N THR A 74 -7.14 5.15 17.93
CA THR A 74 -8.21 6.07 18.33
C THR A 74 -8.39 6.12 19.84
#